data_AF-A0A2U3QKZ3-F1
#
_entry.id   AF-A0A2U3QKZ3-F1
#
_cell.length_a   1.000
_cell.length_b   1.000
_cell.length_c   1.000
_cell.angle_alpha   90.00
_cell.angle_beta   90.00
_cell.angle_gamma   90.00
#
_symmetry.space_group_name_H-M   'P 1'
#
loop_
_entity.id
_entity.type
_entity.pdbx_description
1 polymer ?
#
loop_
_entity_poly.entity_id
_entity_poly.type
_entity_poly.pdbx_seq_one_letter_code
_entity_poly.pdbx_strand_id
1 'polypeptide(L)'
;MAQKAEEEREKLTSQLQQALAEVKTLSGLLPTCASCKNIRDDKGNWNQMEVYIRDHSQAEFSHGICPDCAKKLYAENSKDTEGGK
;
A
#
# COMPACT_ATOMS: atom_id res chain seq x y z
N MET A 1 41.06 -3.28 22.76
CA MET A 1 40.78 -4.01 21.51
C MET A 1 39.35 -4.53 21.47
N ALA A 2 38.85 -5.20 22.54
CA ALA A 2 37.46 -5.69 22.59
C ALA A 2 36.39 -4.60 22.43
N GLN A 3 36.56 -3.43 23.07
CA GLN A 3 35.57 -2.35 23.07
C GLN A 3 35.30 -1.75 21.68
N LYS A 4 36.35 -1.54 20.88
CA LYS A 4 36.21 -1.05 19.49
C LYS A 4 35.47 -2.02 18.58
N ALA A 5 35.68 -3.32 18.76
CA ALA A 5 35.01 -4.34 17.96
C ALA A 5 33.51 -4.44 18.30
N GLU A 6 33.14 -4.14 19.54
CA GLU A 6 31.74 -4.14 19.99
C GLU A 6 30.98 -2.92 19.44
N GLU A 7 31.56 -1.73 19.51
CA GLU A 7 30.98 -0.50 18.94
C GLU A 7 30.77 -0.62 17.41
N GLU A 8 31.75 -1.20 16.71
CA GLU A 8 31.66 -1.41 15.26
C GLU A 8 30.57 -2.41 14.90
N ARG A 9 30.39 -3.46 15.72
CA ARG A 9 29.32 -4.44 15.57
C ARG A 9 27.94 -3.83 15.79
N GLU A 10 27.78 -3.00 16.81
CA GLU A 10 26.51 -2.31 17.09
C GLU A 10 26.15 -1.33 15.97
N LYS A 11 27.14 -0.59 15.46
CA LYS A 11 26.95 0.33 14.34
C LYS A 11 26.53 -0.39 13.06
N LEU A 12 27.17 -1.51 12.74
CA LEU A 12 26.80 -2.36 11.60
C LEU A 12 25.41 -2.97 11.78
N THR A 13 25.06 -3.39 12.99
CA THR A 13 23.72 -3.93 13.30
C THR A 13 22.64 -2.87 13.09
N SER A 14 22.89 -1.64 13.57
CA SER A 14 21.99 -0.50 13.37
C SER A 14 21.84 -0.14 11.89
N GLN A 15 22.94 -0.14 11.13
CA GLN A 15 22.90 0.15 9.69
C GLN A 15 22.16 -0.93 8.90
N LEU A 16 22.36 -2.20 9.25
CA LEU A 16 21.61 -3.32 8.66
C LEU A 16 20.11 -3.22 8.98
N GLN A 17 19.76 -2.91 10.23
CA GLN A 17 18.36 -2.69 10.63
C GLN A 17 17.73 -1.53 9.87
N GLN A 18 18.47 -0.43 9.67
CA GLN A 18 17.99 0.73 8.92
C GLN A 18 17.81 0.41 7.42
N ALA A 19 18.80 -0.24 6.80
CA ALA A 19 18.70 -0.68 5.40
C ALA A 19 17.55 -1.68 5.18
N LEU A 20 17.32 -2.61 6.11
CA LEU A 20 16.16 -3.51 6.08
C LEU A 20 14.83 -2.78 6.25
N ALA A 21 14.80 -1.69 7.01
CA ALA A 21 13.61 -0.85 7.13
C ALA A 21 13.32 -0.08 5.82
N GLU A 22 14.36 0.37 5.10
CA GLU A 22 14.22 1.08 3.83
C GLU A 22 13.84 0.15 2.65
N VAL A 23 14.33 -1.10 2.63
CA VAL A 23 14.02 -2.10 1.58
C VAL A 23 12.56 -2.60 1.64
N LYS A 24 11.82 -2.33 2.73
CA LYS A 24 10.37 -2.57 2.78
C LYS A 24 9.55 -1.62 1.89
N THR A 25 10.17 -0.74 1.12
CA THR A 25 9.51 -0.08 0.00
C THR A 25 9.28 -1.09 -1.13
N LEU A 26 8.00 -1.45 -1.37
CA LEU A 26 7.39 -2.13 -2.54
C LEU A 26 8.28 -2.39 -3.78
N SER A 27 9.39 -3.10 -3.64
CA SER A 27 10.34 -3.38 -4.71
C SER A 27 10.25 -4.85 -5.06
N GLY A 28 9.31 -5.18 -5.94
CA GLY A 28 9.10 -6.56 -6.39
C GLY A 28 7.80 -6.78 -7.17
N LEU A 29 7.69 -7.97 -7.78
CA LEU A 29 6.46 -8.46 -8.37
C LEU A 29 5.53 -8.96 -7.26
N LEU A 30 4.41 -8.28 -7.01
CA LEU A 30 3.43 -8.73 -6.03
C LEU A 30 2.51 -9.79 -6.66
N PRO A 31 2.48 -11.03 -6.13
CA PRO A 31 1.55 -12.04 -6.60
C PRO A 31 0.11 -11.60 -6.27
N THR A 32 -0.71 -11.40 -7.29
CA THR A 32 -2.10 -10.97 -7.14
C THR A 32 -3.07 -12.02 -7.68
N CYS A 33 -4.27 -12.09 -7.09
CA CYS A 33 -5.33 -12.94 -7.59
C CYS A 33 -5.90 -12.34 -8.87
N ALA A 34 -5.92 -13.09 -9.97
CA ALA A 34 -6.44 -12.60 -11.24
C ALA A 34 -7.92 -12.20 -11.17
N SER A 35 -8.70 -12.85 -10.29
CA SER A 35 -10.14 -12.62 -10.12
C SER A 35 -10.45 -11.45 -9.16
N CYS A 36 -9.98 -11.51 -7.91
CA CYS A 36 -10.34 -10.51 -6.89
C CYS A 36 -9.28 -9.44 -6.62
N LYS A 37 -8.10 -9.53 -7.26
CA LYS A 37 -6.97 -8.59 -7.12
C LYS A 37 -6.34 -8.48 -5.72
N ASN A 38 -6.74 -9.34 -4.78
CA ASN A 38 -6.04 -9.50 -3.51
C ASN A 38 -4.57 -9.84 -3.73
N ILE A 39 -3.71 -9.36 -2.83
CA ILE A 39 -2.27 -9.59 -2.84
C ILE A 39 -1.96 -10.74 -1.89
N ARG A 40 -1.11 -11.67 -2.31
CA ARG A 40 -0.61 -12.73 -1.44
C ARG A 40 0.64 -12.26 -0.70
N ASP A 41 0.62 -12.36 0.63
CA ASP A 41 1.77 -12.04 1.49
C ASP A 41 2.78 -13.20 1.60
N ASP A 42 3.90 -12.95 2.27
CA ASP A 42 4.97 -13.94 2.49
C ASP A 42 4.53 -15.12 3.35
N LYS A 43 3.47 -14.96 4.16
CA LYS A 43 2.87 -16.03 4.96
C LYS A 43 1.84 -16.85 4.17
N GLY A 44 1.57 -16.44 2.93
CA GLY A 44 0.64 -17.07 2.02
C GLY A 44 -0.81 -16.64 2.18
N ASN A 45 -1.13 -15.64 3.00
CA ASN A 45 -2.48 -15.10 3.14
C ASN A 45 -2.82 -14.14 2.00
N TRP A 46 -4.11 -14.02 1.69
CA TRP A 46 -4.62 -13.08 0.70
C TRP A 46 -5.21 -11.85 1.38
N ASN A 47 -4.63 -10.69 1.10
CA ASN A 47 -5.01 -9.41 1.68
C ASN A 47 -5.60 -8.50 0.60
N GLN A 48 -6.53 -7.62 0.98
CA GLN A 48 -6.97 -6.55 0.09
C GLN A 48 -5.79 -5.65 -0.28
N MET A 49 -5.79 -5.18 -1.53
CA MET A 49 -4.68 -4.41 -2.09
C MET A 49 -4.40 -3.14 -1.28
N GLU A 50 -5.43 -2.37 -0.94
CA GLU A 50 -5.29 -1.13 -0.16
C GLU A 50 -4.67 -1.38 1.21
N VAL A 51 -5.11 -2.46 1.90
CA VAL A 51 -4.58 -2.84 3.21
C VAL A 51 -3.10 -3.22 3.11
N TYR A 52 -2.77 -4.09 2.15
CA TYR A 52 -1.39 -4.54 1.96
C TYR A 52 -0.46 -3.37 1.62
N ILE A 53 -0.86 -2.49 0.70
CA ILE A 53 -0.04 -1.34 0.29
C ILE A 53 0.13 -0.37 1.46
N ARG A 54 -0.92 -0.09 2.24
CA ARG A 54 -0.84 0.78 3.41
C ARG A 54 0.13 0.22 4.46
N ASP A 55 0.04 -1.08 4.76
CA ASP A 55 0.83 -1.70 5.82
C ASP A 55 2.31 -1.92 5.41
N HIS A 56 2.58 -1.95 4.10
CA HIS A 56 3.92 -2.16 3.52
C HIS A 56 4.49 -0.92 2.80
N SER A 57 3.91 0.26 2.99
CA SER A 57 4.44 1.51 2.43
C SER A 57 4.05 2.71 3.31
N GLN A 58 4.38 3.92 2.85
CA GLN A 58 3.95 5.17 3.49
C GLN A 58 2.71 5.77 2.79
N ALA A 59 1.99 4.98 1.98
CA ALA A 59 0.84 5.46 1.22
C ALA A 59 -0.43 5.51 2.07
N GLU A 60 -1.18 6.60 1.92
CA GLU A 60 -2.54 6.75 2.46
C GLU A 60 -3.57 6.73 1.33
N PHE A 61 -4.71 6.08 1.56
CA PHE A 61 -5.80 5.99 0.59
C PHE A 61 -6.95 6.91 0.98
N SER A 62 -7.43 7.69 0.00
CA SER A 62 -8.71 8.40 0.09
C SER A 62 -9.74 7.73 -0.81
N HIS A 63 -11.01 7.82 -0.41
CA HIS A 63 -12.11 7.26 -1.18
C HIS A 63 -12.72 8.37 -2.06
N GLY A 64 -12.70 8.17 -3.38
CA GLY A 64 -13.29 9.06 -4.36
C GLY A 64 -13.88 8.29 -5.54
N ILE A 65 -14.83 8.90 -6.23
CA ILE A 65 -15.44 8.34 -7.44
C ILE A 65 -14.89 9.10 -8.64
N CYS A 66 -14.25 8.40 -9.58
CA CYS A 66 -13.75 9.05 -10.79
C CYS A 66 -14.91 9.44 -11.73
N PRO A 67 -14.72 10.39 -12.67
CA PRO A 67 -15.79 10.85 -13.56
C PRO A 67 -16.45 9.72 -14.38
N ASP A 68 -15.69 8.68 -14.75
CA ASP A 68 -16.24 7.53 -15.49
C ASP A 68 -17.17 6.67 -14.64
N CYS A 69 -16.76 6.36 -13.41
CA CYS A 69 -17.59 5.65 -12.44
C CYS A 69 -18.81 6.47 -12.06
N ALA A 70 -18.67 7.79 -11.87
CA ALA A 70 -19.78 8.68 -11.57
C ALA A 70 -20.81 8.66 -12.70
N LYS A 71 -20.36 8.74 -13.96
CA LYS A 71 -21.25 8.60 -15.13
C LYS A 71 -21.96 7.24 -15.11
N LYS A 72 -21.28 6.13 -14.90
CA LYS A 72 -21.93 4.81 -14.88
C LYS A 72 -22.96 4.66 -13.76
N LEU A 73 -22.66 5.14 -12.57
CA LEU A 73 -23.51 5.00 -11.38
C LEU A 73 -24.68 5.99 -11.36
N TYR A 74 -24.51 7.17 -11.94
CA TYR A 74 -25.49 8.28 -11.84
C TYR A 74 -26.05 8.74 -13.19
N ALA A 75 -25.69 8.13 -14.32
CA ALA A 75 -26.20 8.50 -15.66
C ALA A 75 -27.73 8.37 -15.77
N GLU A 76 -28.36 7.51 -14.98
CA GLU A 76 -29.82 7.32 -15.02
C GLU A 76 -30.59 8.31 -14.13
N ASN A 77 -29.90 9.11 -13.30
CA ASN A 77 -30.53 10.06 -12.35
C ASN A 77 -30.29 11.54 -12.70
N SER A 78 -29.82 11.87 -13.90
CA SER A 78 -29.66 13.27 -14.35
C SER A 78 -30.80 13.75 -15.25
N LYS A 79 -32.02 13.27 -15.00
CA LYS A 79 -33.26 13.96 -15.34
C LYS A 79 -33.97 14.18 -14.02
N ASP A 80 -34.46 15.39 -13.78
CA ASP A 80 -34.96 15.90 -12.49
C ASP A 80 -33.78 16.30 -11.57
N THR A 81 -33.44 17.57 -11.38
CA THR A 81 -34.31 18.69 -11.05
C THR A 81 -33.75 20.02 -11.59
N GLU A 82 -34.50 20.66 -12.50
CA GLU A 82 -34.66 22.11 -12.42
C GLU A 82 -35.33 22.42 -11.08
N GLY A 83 -34.71 23.24 -10.24
CA GLY A 83 -35.33 23.70 -8.99
C GLY A 83 -34.44 23.60 -7.76
N GLY A 84 -33.34 24.34 -7.74
CA GLY A 84 -32.62 24.70 -6.51
C GLY A 84 -32.78 26.20 -6.29
N LYS A 85 -33.56 26.54 -5.27
CA LYS A 85 -33.92 27.87 -4.78
C LYS A 85 -32.73 28.81 -4.57
#